data_AF-A0AAV2RWX4-F1
#
_entry.id   AF-A0AAV2RWX4-F1
#
_cell.length_a   1.000
_cell.length_b   1.000
_cell.length_c   1.000
_cell.angle_alpha   90.00
_cell.angle_beta   90.00
_cell.angle_gamma   90.00
#
_symmetry.space_group_name_H-M   'P 1'
#
loop_
_entity.id
_entity.type
_entity.pdbx_description
1 polymer ?
#
loop_
_entity_poly.entity_id
_entity_poly.type
_entity_poly.pdbx_seq_one_letter_code
_entity_poly.pdbx_strand_id
1 'polypeptide(L)'
;NDKKVFEVLQDPRRVFNIDETNFQMGDKTGKVLAQKGTKHIYEELPANHKQAMTVLAMVSAVGEAPPPLLIYPRKTLPTSIRRGIQRGENFYICGHSGT
;
A
#
# COMPACT_ATOMS: atom_id res chain seq x y z
N ASN A 1 27.23 7.19 -25.40
CA ASN A 1 25.92 7.70 -25.90
C ASN A 1 25.20 8.41 -24.74
N ASP A 2 25.97 9.17 -23.95
CA ASP A 2 25.60 9.50 -22.56
C ASP A 2 24.92 10.86 -22.46
N LYS A 3 25.14 11.73 -23.46
CA LYS A 3 24.47 13.04 -23.58
C LYS A 3 22.95 12.92 -23.59
N LYS A 4 22.40 11.91 -24.27
CA LYS A 4 20.95 11.66 -24.32
C LYS A 4 20.35 11.24 -22.97
N VAL A 5 21.13 10.60 -22.10
CA VAL A 5 20.65 10.16 -20.78
C VAL A 5 20.52 11.36 -19.84
N PHE A 6 21.48 12.30 -19.87
CA PHE A 6 21.42 13.51 -19.06
C PHE A 6 20.29 14.46 -19.49
N GLU A 7 19.96 14.51 -20.78
CA GLU A 7 18.80 15.26 -21.30
C GLU A 7 17.46 14.80 -20.71
N VAL A 8 17.36 13.53 -20.27
CA VAL A 8 16.14 13.02 -19.62
C VAL A 8 15.94 13.64 -18.24
N LEU A 9 17.02 13.94 -17.53
CA LEU A 9 16.99 14.50 -16.17
C LEU A 9 16.79 16.03 -16.14
N GLN A 10 16.87 16.70 -17.29
CA GLN A 10 16.70 18.16 -17.38
C GLN A 10 15.25 18.62 -17.19
N ASP A 11 14.27 17.72 -17.38
CA ASP A 11 12.87 18.04 -17.15
C ASP A 11 12.41 17.49 -15.80
N PRO A 12 12.22 18.34 -14.78
CA PRO A 12 11.84 17.89 -13.44
C PRO A 12 10.46 17.21 -13.40
N ARG A 13 9.61 17.41 -14.41
CA ARG A 13 8.32 16.71 -14.53
C ARG A 13 8.48 15.23 -14.87
N ARG A 14 9.66 14.82 -15.34
CA ARG A 14 9.99 13.42 -15.67
C ARG A 14 10.81 12.73 -14.58
N VAL A 15 11.16 13.45 -13.51
CA VAL A 15 11.93 12.92 -12.38
C VAL A 15 10.95 12.68 -11.24
N PHE A 16 10.74 11.41 -10.88
CA PHE A 16 9.84 11.01 -9.79
C PHE A 16 10.64 10.36 -8.68
N ASN A 17 10.33 10.74 -7.44
CA ASN A 17 10.61 9.89 -6.31
C ASN A 17 9.43 8.93 -6.10
N ILE A 18 9.74 7.67 -5.83
CA ILE A 18 8.75 6.62 -5.63
C ILE A 18 9.09 5.93 -4.31
N ASP A 19 8.09 5.73 -3.46
CA ASP A 19 8.26 4.98 -2.21
C ASP A 19 7.09 4.04 -1.94
N GLU A 20 7.38 2.97 -1.21
CA GLU A 20 6.48 1.88 -0.89
C GLU A 20 6.02 1.95 0.57
N THR A 21 4.71 2.00 0.81
CA THR A 21 4.14 1.95 2.16
C THR A 21 3.25 0.73 2.34
N ASN A 22 3.49 -0.02 3.41
CA ASN A 22 2.71 -1.19 3.79
C ASN A 22 1.60 -0.83 4.80
N PHE A 23 0.35 -1.12 4.46
CA PHE A 23 -0.83 -0.92 5.31
C PHE A 23 -1.39 -2.25 5.79
N GLN A 24 -1.22 -2.53 7.09
CA GLN A 24 -1.83 -3.70 7.71
C GLN A 24 -3.35 -3.51 7.80
N MET A 25 -4.11 -4.48 7.26
CA MET A 25 -5.58 -4.47 7.31
C MET A 25 -6.13 -5.12 8.59
N GLY A 26 -5.27 -5.78 9.36
CA GLY A 26 -5.62 -6.32 10.67
C GLY A 26 -5.73 -5.22 11.72
N ASP A 27 -6.75 -5.32 12.56
CA ASP A 27 -6.83 -4.49 13.76
C ASP A 27 -5.63 -4.78 14.66
N LYS A 28 -5.01 -3.71 15.16
CA LYS A 28 -4.03 -3.83 16.24
C LYS A 28 -4.81 -4.06 17.52
N THR A 29 -4.44 -5.09 18.27
CA THR A 29 -5.11 -5.37 19.52
C THR A 29 -4.76 -4.36 20.60
N GLY A 30 -5.72 -4.24 21.51
CA GLY A 30 -5.64 -3.33 22.62
C GLY A 30 -4.68 -3.82 23.70
N LYS A 31 -4.63 -3.04 24.77
CA LYS A 31 -3.95 -3.46 26.00
C LYS A 31 -4.92 -4.25 26.86
N VAL A 32 -4.45 -5.33 27.45
CA VAL A 32 -5.21 -6.12 28.44
C VAL A 32 -4.58 -5.98 29.82
N LEU A 33 -5.41 -5.93 30.86
CA LEU A 33 -4.95 -6.03 32.24
C LEU A 33 -4.91 -7.51 32.63
N ALA A 34 -3.76 -7.96 33.13
CA ALA A 34 -3.57 -9.33 33.60
C ALA A 34 -2.99 -9.33 35.02
N GLN A 35 -3.24 -10.41 35.76
CA GLN A 35 -2.70 -10.58 37.11
C GLN A 35 -1.16 -10.67 37.04
N LYS A 36 -0.48 -10.05 38.00
CA LYS A 36 0.98 -10.14 38.10
C LYS A 36 1.38 -11.62 38.25
N GLY A 37 2.17 -12.14 37.31
CA GLY A 37 2.58 -13.55 37.27
C GLY A 37 1.84 -14.41 36.23
N THR A 38 0.84 -13.87 35.52
CA THR A 38 0.21 -14.56 34.39
C THR A 38 1.23 -14.77 33.26
N LYS A 39 1.49 -16.03 32.90
CA LYS A 39 2.46 -16.42 31.86
C LYS A 39 1.87 -16.47 30.46
N HIS A 40 0.57 -16.72 30.35
CA HIS A 40 -0.10 -16.92 29.07
C HIS A 40 -1.26 -15.94 28.94
N ILE A 41 -1.11 -15.00 28.02
CA ILE A 41 -2.15 -14.05 27.61
C ILE A 41 -2.40 -14.37 26.15
N TYR A 42 -3.62 -14.78 25.84
CA TYR A 42 -4.01 -15.17 24.49
C TYR A 42 -4.79 -14.05 23.81
N GLU A 43 -4.68 -14.03 22.50
CA GLU A 43 -5.36 -13.08 21.65
C GLU A 43 -5.95 -13.84 20.47
N GLU A 44 -7.26 -13.72 20.30
CA GLU A 44 -7.95 -14.27 19.14
C GLU A 44 -7.92 -13.23 18.02
N LEU A 45 -7.10 -13.51 17.01
CA LEU A 45 -6.98 -12.67 15.83
C LEU A 45 -7.76 -13.27 14.67
N PRO A 46 -8.50 -12.46 13.90
CA PRO A 46 -9.18 -12.96 12.71
C PRO A 46 -8.16 -13.47 11.68
N ALA A 47 -8.58 -14.40 10.82
CA ALA A 47 -7.70 -15.05 9.85
C ALA A 47 -7.01 -14.05 8.88
N ASN A 48 -7.60 -12.86 8.70
CA ASN A 48 -7.08 -11.79 7.87
C ASN A 48 -6.16 -10.79 8.62
N HIS A 49 -5.84 -10.97 9.91
CA HIS A 49 -5.04 -9.99 10.65
C HIS A 49 -3.63 -9.77 10.07
N LYS A 50 -3.09 -10.77 9.36
CA LYS A 50 -1.78 -10.67 8.67
C LYS A 50 -1.89 -10.10 7.25
N GLN A 51 -3.10 -9.75 6.79
CA GLN A 51 -3.27 -9.18 5.46
C GLN A 51 -2.81 -7.73 5.47
N ALA A 52 -2.10 -7.36 4.41
CA ALA A 52 -1.61 -6.02 4.23
C ALA A 52 -1.74 -5.59 2.77
N MET A 53 -1.94 -4.30 2.57
CA MET A 53 -2.00 -3.65 1.27
C MET A 53 -0.72 -2.85 1.08
N THR A 54 -0.08 -2.96 -0.08
CA THR A 54 1.03 -2.08 -0.40
C THR A 54 0.53 -0.94 -1.26
N VAL A 55 0.91 0.28 -0.91
CA VAL A 55 0.68 1.46 -1.74
C VAL A 55 2.02 1.96 -2.24
N LEU A 56 2.15 2.04 -3.55
CA LEU A 56 3.25 2.70 -4.22
C LEU A 56 2.82 4.14 -4.53
N ALA A 57 3.41 5.09 -3.83
CA ALA A 57 3.17 6.51 -4.06
C ALA A 57 4.35 7.12 -4.80
N MET A 58 4.08 8.04 -5.72
CA MET A 58 5.12 8.73 -6.45
C MET A 58 4.81 10.22 -6.58
N VAL A 59 5.86 11.04 -6.52
CA VAL A 59 5.76 12.49 -6.65
C VAL A 59 6.90 12.97 -7.53
N SER A 60 6.59 13.83 -8.50
CA SER A 60 7.59 14.42 -9.38
C SER A 60 8.43 15.47 -8.64
N ALA A 61 9.57 15.84 -9.20
CA ALA A 61 10.42 16.89 -8.66
C ALA A 61 9.76 18.29 -8.71
N VAL A 62 8.66 18.44 -9.46
CA VAL A 62 7.82 19.66 -9.44
C VAL A 62 6.62 19.56 -8.47
N GLY A 63 6.46 18.43 -7.77
CA GLY A 63 5.38 18.21 -6.80
C GLY A 63 4.09 17.62 -7.38
N GLU A 64 4.08 17.20 -8.65
CA GLU A 64 2.91 16.51 -9.23
C GLU A 64 2.86 15.05 -8.77
N ALA A 65 1.73 14.64 -8.20
CA ALA A 65 1.49 13.29 -7.74
C ALA A 65 0.46 12.61 -8.65
N PRO A 66 0.86 11.68 -9.54
CA PRO A 66 -0.10 10.87 -10.28
C PRO A 66 -0.83 9.91 -9.33
N PRO A 67 -1.92 9.28 -9.81
CA PRO A 67 -2.65 8.27 -9.04
C PRO A 67 -1.71 7.21 -8.43
N PRO A 68 -1.82 6.88 -7.13
CA PRO A 68 -0.99 5.86 -6.52
C PRO A 68 -1.34 4.47 -7.07
N LEU A 69 -0.40 3.53 -6.98
CA LEU A 69 -0.64 2.12 -7.29
C LEU A 69 -0.94 1.34 -6.00
N LEU A 70 -2.15 0.80 -5.93
CA LEU A 70 -2.60 -0.12 -4.89
C LEU A 70 -2.24 -1.56 -5.30
N ILE A 71 -1.41 -2.22 -4.51
CA ILE A 71 -1.07 -3.62 -4.68
C ILE A 71 -1.85 -4.43 -3.65
N TYR A 72 -2.82 -5.21 -4.13
CA TYR A 72 -3.69 -6.02 -3.29
C TYR A 72 -3.18 -7.46 -3.18
N PRO A 73 -3.11 -8.06 -1.98
CA PRO A 73 -2.51 -9.37 -1.77
C PRO A 73 -3.36 -10.54 -2.30
N ARG A 74 -4.60 -10.29 -2.76
CA ARG A 74 -5.51 -11.33 -3.26
C ARG A 74 -5.71 -11.23 -4.77
N LYS A 75 -5.98 -12.38 -5.41
CA LYS A 75 -6.43 -12.49 -6.81
C LYS A 75 -7.74 -11.74 -7.08
N THR A 76 -8.60 -11.56 -6.07
CA THR A 76 -9.89 -10.87 -6.22
C THR A 76 -9.97 -9.64 -5.33
N LEU A 77 -10.36 -8.53 -5.94
CA LEU A 77 -10.65 -7.27 -5.25
C LEU A 77 -11.95 -7.36 -4.45
N PRO A 78 -11.97 -6.91 -3.18
CA PRO A 78 -13.20 -6.74 -2.43
C PRO A 78 -14.20 -5.84 -3.16
N THR A 79 -15.49 -6.14 -3.00
CA THR A 79 -16.59 -5.39 -3.63
C THR A 79 -16.58 -3.91 -3.24
N SER A 80 -16.11 -3.55 -2.04
CA SER A 80 -15.95 -2.17 -1.60
C SER A 80 -14.92 -1.40 -2.44
N ILE A 81 -13.73 -1.99 -2.63
CA ILE A 81 -12.67 -1.39 -3.46
C ILE A 81 -13.13 -1.29 -4.91
N ARG A 82 -13.74 -2.36 -5.45
CA ARG A 82 -14.28 -2.34 -6.82
C ARG A 82 -15.31 -1.23 -7.03
N ARG A 83 -16.13 -0.94 -6.01
CA ARG A 83 -17.11 0.15 -6.05
C ARG A 83 -16.46 1.52 -5.99
N GLY A 84 -15.38 1.69 -5.22
CA GLY A 84 -14.58 2.93 -5.19
C GLY A 84 -14.03 3.28 -6.58
N ILE A 85 -13.46 2.30 -7.28
CA ILE A 85 -13.01 2.45 -8.68
C ILE A 85 -14.16 2.92 -9.59
N GLN A 86 -15.32 2.26 -9.48
CA GLN A 86 -16.49 2.60 -10.29
C GLN A 86 -17.04 4.01 -10.02
N ARG A 87 -16.71 4.60 -8.88
CA ARG A 87 -17.07 5.98 -8.52
C ARG A 87 -16.06 7.02 -9.03
N GLY A 88 -15.02 6.60 -9.75
CA GLY A 88 -14.02 7.49 -10.35
C GLY A 88 -12.88 7.86 -9.41
N GLU A 89 -12.61 7.07 -8.38
CA GLU A 89 -11.41 7.27 -7.56
C GLU A 89 -10.16 6.96 -8.39
N ASN A 90 -9.22 7.92 -8.41
CA ASN A 90 -8.02 7.84 -9.25
C ASN A 90 -6.91 7.06 -8.52
N PHE A 91 -6.88 5.73 -8.73
CA PHE A 91 -5.75 4.88 -8.36
C PHE A 91 -5.61 3.71 -9.33
N TYR A 92 -4.38 3.25 -9.52
CA TYR A 92 -4.11 2.02 -10.25
C TYR A 92 -4.19 0.83 -9.29
N ILE A 93 -4.62 -0.34 -9.77
CA ILE A 93 -4.65 -1.55 -8.95
C ILE A 93 -3.91 -2.67 -9.65
N CYS A 94 -3.04 -3.34 -8.90
CA CYS A 94 -2.46 -4.62 -9.27
C CYS A 94 -2.85 -5.68 -8.23
N GLY A 95 -3.43 -6.78 -8.67
CA GLY A 95 -3.63 -7.95 -7.81
C GLY A 95 -2.38 -8.83 -7.86
N HIS A 96 -1.80 -9.15 -6.70
CA HIS A 96 -0.73 -10.14 -6.65
C HIS A 96 -1.35 -11.55 -6.80
N SER A 97 -0.94 -12.27 -7.85
CA SER A 97 -1.30 -13.68 -8.03
C SER A 97 -0.44 -14.55 -7.10
N GLY A 98 -0.75 -14.57 -5.81
CA GLY A 98 -0.25 -15.64 -4.93
C GLY A 98 -0.77 -16.99 -5.42
N THR A 99 0.14 -17.96 -5.57
CA THR A 99 -0.17 -19.38 -5.80
C THR A 99 -1.12 -19.91 -4.74
#